data_AF-B5VGW5-F1
#
_entry.id   AF-B5VGW5-F1
#
_cell.length_a   1.000
_cell.length_b   1.000
_cell.length_c   1.000
_cell.angle_alpha   90.00
_cell.angle_beta   90.00
_cell.angle_gamma   90.00
#
_symmetry.space_group_name_H-M   'P 1'
#
loop_
_entity.id
_entity.type
_entity.pdbx_description
1 polymer ?
#
loop_
_entity_poly.entity_id
_entity_poly.type
_entity_poly.pdbx_seq_one_letter_code
_entity_poly.pdbx_strand_id
1 'polypeptide(L)'
;MSNANLRKWVGFCFVAIYLFLGVPLWYKLTTVYRASLPINYIESLQNNKFQDIHLVIPVYVKSDTYRFPDVHDAIQVQVNHLLNSQEQQVPWSLQVLPYNETIEQMESEGNQFHVVTLKLDEFIGYSSAYDTKETLVYYDDAAVLSNDLPFFVAQTLVEHTFQLEWTHLNKTCEGVSTNNDVAISYDPNIHLSVTLLSGDGNPVAWEIEPTLTDYFSPFRKFLSPLVNFTVDSSIVYHNDLNLHSLNGSCTSVTWFDLSHTIDLSELSSMAYYPEDSALNLAIVFPSASSSPDGLAFINGTRISDEITTLDWNSYLVPQWGVIIINKMPLKPNSVISEDYLEPMMYRFATDIFQLLGLTEGSQDLLSPYITIDSFKRLTILQNLDKATETLWSLVKLTQQFQGMSIPREVSDNVIEALDLRLQIIDLLNDPGKGGDIVWNNALHLSNELVKLCEKAFFNGEMVQQNFFPQEHMIAVYLPLLGPISAVMFFGFYNVMKEKNQKSKKNGTEREVAKEKLELKEAQKLHAIDGEDEL
;
A
#
# COMPACT_ATOMS: atom_id res chain seq x y z
N MET A 1 17.32 68.77 23.48
CA MET A 1 16.99 68.24 22.14
C MET A 1 15.96 69.15 21.49
N SER A 2 16.15 69.58 20.24
CA SER A 2 15.13 70.33 19.49
C SER A 2 13.87 69.48 19.29
N ASN A 3 12.67 70.05 19.45
CA ASN A 3 11.38 69.37 19.25
C ASN A 3 11.29 68.64 17.88
N ALA A 4 12.02 69.13 16.86
CA ALA A 4 12.10 68.48 15.56
C ALA A 4 12.90 67.16 15.57
N ASN A 5 13.94 67.06 16.41
CA ASN A 5 14.70 65.82 16.55
C ASN A 5 13.90 64.77 17.33
N LEU A 6 13.06 65.19 18.28
CA LEU A 6 12.18 64.30 19.03
C LEU A 6 11.09 63.69 18.13
N ARG A 7 10.46 64.49 17.25
CA ARG A 7 9.50 63.97 16.26
C ARG A 7 10.12 62.98 15.27
N LYS A 8 11.37 63.23 14.84
CA LYS A 8 12.13 62.31 13.98
C LYS A 8 12.42 60.99 14.67
N TRP A 9 12.79 61.04 15.95
CA TRP A 9 12.97 59.84 16.76
C TRP A 9 11.67 59.07 16.96
N VAL A 10 10.55 59.76 17.23
CA VAL A 10 9.23 59.13 17.35
C VAL A 10 8.82 58.46 16.03
N GLY A 11 8.94 59.15 14.89
CA GLY A 11 8.64 58.59 13.58
C GLY A 11 9.52 57.39 13.23
N PHE A 12 10.81 57.43 13.60
CA PHE A 12 11.71 56.30 13.45
C PHE A 12 11.31 55.12 14.33
N CYS A 13 10.97 55.34 15.61
CA CYS A 13 10.49 54.30 16.51
C CYS A 13 9.22 53.61 15.98
N PHE A 14 8.25 54.37 15.45
CA PHE A 14 7.04 53.79 14.87
C PHE A 14 7.35 52.89 13.67
N VAL A 15 8.19 53.34 12.73
CA VAL A 15 8.61 52.53 11.58
C VAL A 15 9.42 51.31 12.03
N ALA A 16 10.29 51.47 13.03
CA ALA A 16 11.05 50.36 13.60
C ALA A 16 10.11 49.32 14.23
N ILE A 17 9.11 49.72 15.02
CA ILE A 17 8.12 48.80 15.59
C ILE A 17 7.34 48.09 14.47
N TYR A 18 6.91 48.82 13.44
CA TYR A 18 6.19 48.22 12.33
C TYR A 18 7.02 47.17 11.57
N LEU A 19 8.29 47.47 11.28
CA LEU A 19 9.18 46.56 10.54
C LEU A 19 9.70 45.40 11.39
N PHE A 20 10.00 45.61 12.67
CA PHE A 20 10.61 44.58 13.53
C PHE A 20 9.61 43.79 14.37
N LEU A 21 8.42 44.32 14.64
CA LEU A 21 7.35 43.60 15.34
C LEU A 21 6.15 43.31 14.43
N GLY A 22 5.67 44.30 13.69
CA GLY A 22 4.46 44.16 12.86
C GLY A 22 4.61 43.14 11.74
N VAL A 23 5.60 43.35 10.86
CA VAL A 23 5.85 42.46 9.71
C VAL A 23 6.20 41.03 10.14
N PRO A 24 7.11 40.79 11.11
CA PRO A 24 7.46 39.43 11.53
C PRO A 24 6.31 38.71 12.23
N LEU A 25 5.49 39.42 13.02
CA LEU A 25 4.33 38.85 13.68
C LEU A 25 3.23 38.50 12.67
N TRP A 26 2.97 39.36 11.69
CA TRP A 26 2.07 39.07 10.58
C TRP A 26 2.56 37.87 9.77
N TYR A 27 3.86 37.81 9.44
CA TYR A 27 4.43 36.68 8.72
C TYR A 27 4.26 35.38 9.53
N LYS A 28 4.58 35.38 10.83
CA LYS A 28 4.44 34.19 11.69
C LYS A 28 2.99 33.74 11.89
N LEU A 29 2.03 34.67 11.93
CA LEU A 29 0.60 34.36 12.06
C LEU A 29 -0.03 33.89 10.74
N THR A 30 0.56 34.26 9.61
CA THR A 30 0.06 33.89 8.28
C THR A 30 0.80 32.69 7.66
N THR A 31 1.96 32.32 8.19
CA THR A 31 2.65 31.08 7.78
C THR A 31 1.87 29.87 8.23
N VAL A 32 1.55 29.00 7.28
CA VAL A 32 0.98 27.68 7.53
C VAL A 32 1.99 26.84 8.32
N TYR A 33 1.49 26.15 9.36
CA TYR A 33 2.32 25.25 10.15
C TYR A 33 2.79 24.06 9.30
N ARG A 34 4.08 23.74 9.39
CA ARG A 34 4.71 22.64 8.66
C ARG A 34 5.67 21.90 9.57
N ALA A 35 5.36 20.65 9.88
CA ALA A 35 6.29 19.75 10.55
C ALA A 35 7.44 19.33 9.60
N SER A 36 8.60 19.02 10.19
CA SER A 36 9.78 18.57 9.45
C SER A 36 9.70 17.07 9.18
N LEU A 37 9.84 16.67 7.91
CA LEU A 37 9.92 15.26 7.52
C LEU A 37 11.39 14.83 7.32
N PRO A 38 11.74 13.55 7.58
CA PRO A 38 13.09 13.01 7.37
C PRO A 38 13.37 12.72 5.88
N ILE A 39 13.33 13.77 5.05
CA ILE A 39 13.40 13.71 3.58
C ILE A 39 14.65 12.97 3.08
N ASN A 40 15.83 13.32 3.60
CA ASN A 40 17.09 12.74 3.14
C ASN A 40 17.17 11.22 3.41
N TYR A 41 16.55 10.77 4.50
CA TYR A 41 16.52 9.35 4.83
C TYR A 41 15.59 8.60 3.87
N ILE A 42 14.37 9.11 3.66
CA ILE A 42 13.41 8.53 2.70
C ILE A 42 14.00 8.49 1.28
N GLU A 43 14.71 9.54 0.86
CA GLU A 43 15.41 9.56 -0.44
C GLU A 43 16.51 8.49 -0.52
N SER A 44 17.27 8.28 0.56
CA SER A 44 18.28 7.20 0.60
C SER A 44 17.65 5.81 0.51
N LEU A 45 16.49 5.59 1.13
CA LEU A 45 15.73 4.34 1.04
C LEU A 45 15.21 4.11 -0.37
N GLN A 46 14.67 5.13 -1.02
CA GLN A 46 14.17 5.00 -2.40
C GLN A 46 15.27 4.64 -3.40
N ASN A 47 16.47 5.19 -3.23
CA ASN A 47 17.59 4.92 -4.12
C ASN A 47 18.17 3.51 -3.91
N ASN A 48 18.11 2.99 -2.68
CA ASN A 48 18.69 1.71 -2.28
C ASN A 48 17.66 0.86 -1.52
N LYS A 49 16.54 0.52 -2.18
CA LYS A 49 15.35 -0.11 -1.58
C LYS A 49 15.64 -1.33 -0.68
N PHE A 50 16.56 -2.19 -1.10
CA PHE A 50 16.86 -3.48 -0.45
C PHE A 50 18.28 -3.58 0.12
N GLN A 51 19.01 -2.48 0.25
CA GLN A 51 20.42 -2.55 0.69
C GLN A 51 20.58 -3.01 2.15
N ASP A 52 19.61 -2.71 3.00
CA ASP A 52 19.61 -3.05 4.42
C ASP A 52 18.84 -4.34 4.73
N ILE A 53 18.31 -5.01 3.69
CA ILE A 53 17.53 -6.24 3.82
C ILE A 53 18.39 -7.43 3.37
N HIS A 54 18.49 -8.43 4.24
CA HIS A 54 19.04 -9.73 3.94
C HIS A 54 18.12 -10.80 4.54
N LEU A 55 17.25 -11.38 3.72
CA LEU A 55 16.23 -12.33 4.18
C LEU A 55 16.88 -13.67 4.59
N VAL A 56 16.87 -13.99 5.89
CA VAL A 56 17.38 -15.26 6.41
C VAL A 56 16.23 -16.22 6.71
N ILE A 57 16.30 -17.43 6.15
CA ILE A 57 15.29 -18.47 6.38
C ILE A 57 15.97 -19.68 7.03
N PRO A 58 15.67 -20.00 8.30
CA PRO A 58 16.22 -21.17 8.95
C PRO A 58 15.54 -22.45 8.45
N VAL A 59 16.36 -23.46 8.12
CA VAL A 59 15.93 -24.79 7.69
C VAL A 59 16.62 -25.83 8.55
N TYR A 60 15.85 -26.71 9.18
CA TYR A 60 16.42 -27.74 10.06
C TYR A 60 16.52 -29.07 9.36
N VAL A 61 17.66 -29.74 9.49
CA VAL A 61 17.89 -31.05 8.90
C VAL A 61 17.82 -32.12 9.99
N LYS A 62 16.96 -33.10 9.77
CA LYS A 62 16.73 -34.27 10.61
C LYS A 62 17.07 -35.54 9.84
N SER A 63 17.68 -36.52 10.51
CA SER A 63 17.89 -37.85 9.95
C SER A 63 17.57 -38.92 10.98
N ASP A 64 16.70 -39.85 10.60
CA ASP A 64 16.22 -40.91 11.50
C ASP A 64 17.11 -42.16 11.46
N THR A 65 17.79 -42.41 10.33
CA THR A 65 18.53 -43.65 10.10
C THR A 65 20.01 -43.51 10.45
N TYR A 66 20.69 -42.54 9.82
CA TYR A 66 22.11 -42.29 10.04
C TYR A 66 22.31 -40.99 10.81
N ARG A 67 23.32 -40.95 11.68
CA ARG A 67 23.74 -39.71 12.32
C ARG A 67 24.86 -39.08 11.52
N PHE A 68 24.52 -37.99 10.82
CA PHE A 68 25.50 -37.20 10.10
C PHE A 68 25.89 -35.96 10.91
N PRO A 69 27.12 -35.87 11.44
CA PRO A 69 27.54 -34.75 12.29
C PRO A 69 27.72 -33.44 11.50
N ASP A 70 28.06 -33.51 10.21
CA ASP A 70 28.49 -32.39 9.36
C ASP A 70 27.60 -32.20 8.11
N VAL A 71 26.49 -32.95 8.00
CA VAL A 71 25.63 -32.87 6.80
C VAL A 71 25.02 -31.48 6.61
N HIS A 72 24.64 -30.80 7.69
CA HIS A 72 24.05 -29.47 7.62
C HIS A 72 25.06 -28.45 7.07
N ASP A 73 26.32 -28.52 7.48
CA ASP A 73 27.40 -27.68 6.95
C ASP A 73 27.67 -27.98 5.46
N ALA A 74 27.68 -29.25 5.07
CA ALA A 74 27.85 -29.65 3.68
C ALA A 74 26.68 -29.17 2.79
N ILE A 75 25.44 -29.28 3.27
CA ILE A 75 24.24 -28.77 2.58
C ILE A 75 24.34 -27.25 2.49
N GLN A 76 24.72 -26.54 3.56
CA GLN A 76 24.86 -25.08 3.56
C GLN A 76 25.80 -24.58 2.47
N VAL A 77 26.95 -25.26 2.27
CA VAL A 77 27.90 -24.91 1.19
C VAL A 77 27.26 -25.07 -0.18
N GLN A 78 26.53 -26.17 -0.41
CA GLN A 78 25.86 -26.42 -1.69
C GLN A 78 24.70 -25.46 -1.95
N VAL A 79 23.89 -25.18 -0.94
CA VAL A 79 22.80 -24.19 -1.01
C VAL A 79 23.35 -22.81 -1.32
N ASN A 80 24.42 -22.38 -0.63
CA ASN A 80 25.07 -21.11 -0.93
C ASN A 80 25.63 -21.08 -2.36
N HIS A 81 26.17 -22.19 -2.85
CA HIS A 81 26.65 -22.27 -4.23
C HIS A 81 25.52 -22.08 -5.25
N LEU A 82 24.39 -22.77 -5.05
CA LEU A 82 23.20 -22.61 -5.88
C LEU A 82 22.66 -21.18 -5.80
N LEU A 83 22.49 -20.64 -4.60
CA LEU A 83 21.93 -19.31 -4.40
C LEU A 83 22.78 -18.18 -5.02
N ASN A 84 24.10 -18.31 -4.96
CA ASN A 84 25.04 -17.34 -5.54
C ASN A 84 25.25 -17.54 -7.05
N SER A 85 24.67 -18.59 -7.66
CA SER A 85 24.79 -18.82 -9.11
C SER A 85 23.97 -17.83 -9.94
N GLN A 86 22.97 -17.17 -9.34
CA GLN A 86 22.13 -16.15 -9.96
C GLN A 86 22.31 -14.78 -9.28
N GLU A 87 22.07 -13.70 -10.03
CA GLU A 87 22.03 -12.34 -9.46
C GLU A 87 20.76 -12.15 -8.62
N GLN A 88 20.93 -11.97 -7.32
CA GLN A 88 19.84 -11.70 -6.38
C GLN A 88 19.47 -10.21 -6.44
N GLN A 89 18.18 -9.90 -6.57
CA GLN A 89 17.66 -8.53 -6.43
C GLN A 89 17.51 -8.17 -4.95
N VAL A 90 16.98 -9.10 -4.16
CA VAL A 90 16.92 -9.01 -2.70
C VAL A 90 17.88 -10.05 -2.14
N PRO A 91 18.92 -9.65 -1.39
CA PRO A 91 19.83 -10.58 -0.75
C PRO A 91 19.06 -11.55 0.16
N TRP A 92 19.26 -12.85 -0.04
CA TRP A 92 18.63 -13.86 0.80
C TRP A 92 19.48 -15.11 0.95
N SER A 93 19.27 -15.83 2.05
CA SER A 93 19.99 -17.06 2.36
C SER A 93 19.12 -18.04 3.15
N LEU A 94 19.21 -19.31 2.76
CA LEU A 94 18.74 -20.40 3.61
C LEU A 94 19.85 -20.75 4.61
N GLN A 95 19.52 -20.73 5.90
CA GLN A 95 20.44 -21.14 6.96
C GLN A 95 20.10 -22.56 7.41
N VAL A 96 20.96 -23.50 7.05
CA VAL A 96 20.78 -24.92 7.31
C VAL A 96 21.35 -25.25 8.69
N LEU A 97 20.50 -25.71 9.59
CA LEU A 97 20.82 -25.96 11.00
C LEU A 97 20.50 -27.42 11.37
N PRO A 98 21.19 -28.00 12.36
CA PRO A 98 20.86 -29.33 12.85
C PRO A 98 19.55 -29.32 13.66
N TYR A 99 18.68 -30.30 13.43
CA TYR A 99 17.49 -30.50 14.26
C TYR A 99 17.90 -31.03 15.65
N ASN A 100 17.46 -30.36 16.72
CA ASN A 100 17.83 -30.68 18.09
C ASN A 100 16.60 -30.66 19.03
N GLU A 101 16.77 -31.12 20.28
CA GLU A 101 15.69 -31.16 21.28
C GLU A 101 15.10 -29.77 21.61
N THR A 102 15.86 -28.68 21.43
CA THR A 102 15.34 -27.32 21.66
C THR A 102 14.37 -26.88 20.56
N ILE A 103 14.60 -27.31 19.32
CA ILE A 103 13.67 -27.05 18.21
C ILE A 103 12.39 -27.85 18.39
N GLU A 104 12.50 -29.12 18.80
CA GLU A 104 11.34 -29.96 19.11
C GLU A 104 10.47 -29.36 20.22
N GLN A 105 11.10 -28.74 21.24
CA GLN A 105 10.38 -27.98 22.28
C GLN A 105 9.68 -26.74 21.71
N MET A 106 10.36 -25.97 20.86
CA MET A 106 9.76 -24.78 20.22
C MET A 106 8.60 -25.13 19.29
N GLU A 107 8.70 -26.23 18.55
CA GLU A 107 7.61 -26.74 17.70
C GLU A 107 6.41 -27.18 18.55
N SER A 108 6.67 -27.80 19.71
CA SER A 108 5.63 -28.18 20.67
C SER A 108 4.92 -26.96 21.29
N GLU A 109 5.61 -25.82 21.39
CA GLU A 109 5.05 -24.53 21.82
C GLU A 109 4.30 -23.79 20.70
N GLY A 110 4.22 -24.37 19.49
CA GLY A 110 3.51 -23.81 18.34
C GLY A 110 4.37 -22.95 17.42
N ASN A 111 5.69 -22.88 17.62
CA ASN A 111 6.62 -22.21 16.73
C ASN A 111 7.19 -23.20 15.72
N GLN A 112 6.50 -23.35 14.58
CA GLN A 112 6.88 -24.29 13.53
C GLN A 112 8.00 -23.74 12.66
N PHE A 113 8.88 -24.63 12.19
CA PHE A 113 9.95 -24.34 11.25
C PHE A 113 9.90 -25.28 10.05
N HIS A 114 10.65 -24.95 9.01
CA HIS A 114 10.82 -25.87 7.89
C HIS A 114 11.82 -26.96 8.26
N VAL A 115 11.39 -28.22 8.18
CA VAL A 115 12.22 -29.39 8.54
C VAL A 115 12.42 -30.27 7.31
N VAL A 116 13.67 -30.59 7.03
CA VAL A 116 14.05 -31.58 6.02
C VAL A 116 14.36 -32.89 6.71
N THR A 117 13.56 -33.90 6.44
CA THR A 117 13.75 -35.23 7.02
C THR A 117 14.34 -36.18 5.99
N LEU A 118 15.55 -36.66 6.29
CA LEU A 118 16.31 -37.57 5.45
C LEU A 118 15.92 -39.01 5.77
N LYS A 119 15.34 -39.71 4.79
CA LYS A 119 14.89 -41.09 4.92
C LYS A 119 15.60 -42.02 3.94
N LEU A 120 16.11 -43.15 4.46
CA LEU A 120 16.72 -44.19 3.62
C LEU A 120 15.63 -44.93 2.83
N ASP A 121 15.78 -45.00 1.51
CA ASP A 121 14.88 -45.69 0.58
C ASP A 121 15.64 -46.20 -0.65
N GLU A 122 15.06 -47.14 -1.39
CA GLU A 122 15.59 -47.61 -2.68
C GLU A 122 15.37 -46.56 -3.81
N PHE A 123 14.43 -45.64 -3.60
CA PHE A 123 14.13 -44.54 -4.51
C PHE A 123 14.81 -43.24 -4.06
N ILE A 124 15.50 -42.57 -4.99
CA ILE A 124 16.03 -41.22 -4.77
C ILE A 124 14.99 -40.21 -5.24
N GLY A 125 14.55 -39.33 -4.36
CA GLY A 125 13.62 -38.27 -4.69
C GLY A 125 13.17 -37.50 -3.47
N TYR A 126 12.08 -36.75 -3.61
CA TYR A 126 11.51 -35.97 -2.51
C TYR A 126 10.00 -36.05 -2.50
N SER A 127 9.41 -35.80 -1.33
CA SER A 127 7.98 -35.55 -1.18
C SER A 127 7.77 -34.47 -0.13
N SER A 128 6.99 -33.45 -0.47
CA SER A 128 6.54 -32.46 0.51
C SER A 128 5.24 -32.93 1.16
N ALA A 129 5.14 -32.77 2.48
CA ALA A 129 3.91 -33.06 3.18
C ALA A 129 2.83 -32.00 2.87
N TYR A 130 1.58 -32.43 2.78
CA TYR A 130 0.44 -31.53 2.56
C TYR A 130 0.00 -30.81 3.84
N ASP A 131 0.17 -31.47 4.98
CA ASP A 131 -0.33 -31.08 6.29
C ASP A 131 0.75 -30.50 7.22
N THR A 132 2.02 -30.70 6.89
CA THR A 132 3.16 -30.21 7.67
C THR A 132 4.15 -29.42 6.81
N LYS A 133 5.07 -28.72 7.48
CA LYS A 133 6.15 -27.95 6.85
C LYS A 133 7.40 -28.81 6.62
N GLU A 134 7.19 -30.10 6.41
CA GLU A 134 8.26 -31.08 6.30
C GLU A 134 8.51 -31.47 4.84
N THR A 135 9.76 -31.39 4.41
CA THR A 135 10.20 -31.96 3.13
C THR A 135 10.95 -33.25 3.40
N LEU A 136 10.40 -34.35 2.91
CA LEU A 136 11.05 -35.66 2.98
C LEU A 136 11.98 -35.82 1.79
N VAL A 137 13.25 -36.11 2.06
CA VAL A 137 14.23 -36.44 1.02
C VAL A 137 14.62 -37.90 1.18
N TYR A 138 14.33 -38.68 0.15
CA TYR A 138 14.66 -40.08 0.05
C TYR A 138 16.05 -40.24 -0.57
N TYR A 139 16.91 -41.00 0.08
CA TYR A 139 18.26 -41.27 -0.37
C TYR A 139 18.60 -42.75 -0.25
N ASP A 140 19.52 -43.22 -1.08
CA ASP A 140 20.05 -44.58 -1.04
C ASP A 140 21.46 -44.62 -0.45
N ASP A 141 21.94 -45.82 -0.10
CA ASP A 141 23.29 -45.98 0.45
C ASP A 141 24.38 -45.58 -0.58
N ALA A 142 24.09 -45.68 -1.89
CA ALA A 142 25.03 -45.30 -2.94
C ALA A 142 25.29 -43.79 -2.96
N ALA A 143 24.26 -42.95 -2.83
CA ALA A 143 24.37 -41.49 -2.76
C ALA A 143 25.14 -41.01 -1.52
N VAL A 144 25.05 -41.76 -0.41
CA VAL A 144 25.85 -41.48 0.79
C VAL A 144 27.33 -41.79 0.53
N LEU A 145 27.62 -42.93 -0.13
CA LEU A 145 29.00 -43.32 -0.46
C LEU A 145 29.67 -42.39 -1.47
N SER A 146 28.91 -41.84 -2.42
CA SER A 146 29.40 -40.87 -3.41
C SER A 146 29.45 -39.43 -2.89
N ASN A 147 28.91 -39.15 -1.70
CA ASN A 147 28.78 -37.81 -1.12
C ASN A 147 27.88 -36.86 -1.93
N ASP A 148 26.89 -37.42 -2.63
CA ASP A 148 25.93 -36.65 -3.43
C ASP A 148 24.72 -36.17 -2.60
N LEU A 149 24.49 -36.76 -1.43
CA LEU A 149 23.36 -36.43 -0.55
C LEU A 149 23.22 -34.92 -0.26
N PRO A 150 24.28 -34.17 0.13
CA PRO A 150 24.16 -32.73 0.38
C PRO A 150 23.73 -31.94 -0.86
N PHE A 151 24.17 -32.36 -2.04
CA PHE A 151 23.79 -31.74 -3.31
C PHE A 151 22.31 -31.97 -3.62
N PHE A 152 21.82 -33.21 -3.48
CA PHE A 152 20.40 -33.52 -3.70
C PHE A 152 19.48 -32.74 -2.75
N VAL A 153 19.83 -32.67 -1.46
CA VAL A 153 19.06 -31.89 -0.48
C VAL A 153 19.05 -30.40 -0.84
N ALA A 154 20.21 -29.85 -1.22
CA ALA A 154 20.31 -28.44 -1.62
C ALA A 154 19.45 -28.15 -2.87
N GLN A 155 19.46 -29.04 -3.86
CA GLN A 155 18.65 -28.93 -5.06
C GLN A 155 17.15 -28.98 -4.72
N THR A 156 16.72 -29.95 -3.91
CA THR A 156 15.32 -30.04 -3.46
C THR A 156 14.88 -28.77 -2.74
N LEU A 157 15.71 -28.24 -1.84
CA LEU A 157 15.38 -27.04 -1.09
C LEU A 157 15.23 -25.81 -1.99
N VAL A 158 16.21 -25.54 -2.86
CA VAL A 158 16.23 -24.29 -3.66
C VAL A 158 15.28 -24.37 -4.84
N GLU A 159 15.29 -25.48 -5.59
CA GLU A 159 14.56 -25.58 -6.87
C GLU A 159 13.10 -26.04 -6.71
N HIS A 160 12.75 -26.66 -5.59
CA HIS A 160 11.40 -27.22 -5.38
C HIS A 160 10.70 -26.64 -4.13
N THR A 161 11.31 -26.70 -2.95
CA THR A 161 10.68 -26.22 -1.71
C THR A 161 10.54 -24.69 -1.71
N PHE A 162 11.63 -23.97 -1.96
CA PHE A 162 11.70 -22.50 -1.96
C PHE A 162 11.75 -21.94 -3.39
N GLN A 163 11.08 -22.63 -4.32
CA GLN A 163 11.06 -22.25 -5.74
C GLN A 163 10.49 -20.83 -5.94
N LEU A 164 9.48 -20.45 -5.14
CA LEU A 164 8.86 -19.13 -5.21
C LEU A 164 9.86 -18.03 -4.86
N GLU A 165 10.58 -18.17 -3.75
CA GLU A 165 11.64 -17.23 -3.36
C GLU A 165 12.77 -17.18 -4.39
N TRP A 166 13.21 -18.35 -4.86
CA TRP A 166 14.24 -18.44 -5.89
C TRP A 166 13.85 -17.73 -7.18
N THR A 167 12.58 -17.81 -7.57
CA THR A 167 12.07 -17.18 -8.80
C THR A 167 11.84 -15.68 -8.62
N HIS A 168 11.25 -15.26 -7.49
CA HIS A 168 10.81 -13.87 -7.26
C HIS A 168 11.89 -12.96 -6.69
N LEU A 169 12.89 -13.50 -5.97
CA LEU A 169 13.96 -12.69 -5.37
C LEU A 169 15.18 -12.51 -6.29
N ASN A 170 15.23 -13.22 -7.42
CA ASN A 170 16.32 -13.14 -8.38
C ASN A 170 15.99 -12.21 -9.56
N LYS A 171 16.98 -11.43 -9.98
CA LYS A 171 16.86 -10.33 -10.95
C LYS A 171 16.53 -10.79 -12.38
N THR A 172 16.72 -12.07 -12.68
CA THR A 172 16.54 -12.62 -14.03
C THR A 172 15.10 -12.57 -14.56
N CYS A 173 14.13 -12.19 -13.72
CA CYS A 173 12.74 -11.95 -14.11
C CYS A 173 12.43 -10.48 -14.46
N GLU A 174 13.34 -9.74 -15.12
CA GLU A 174 13.03 -8.44 -15.76
C GLU A 174 12.03 -8.55 -16.96
N GLY A 175 11.40 -9.71 -17.17
CA GLY A 175 10.43 -9.96 -18.24
C GLY A 175 9.07 -10.49 -17.78
N VAL A 176 8.89 -10.74 -16.49
CA VAL A 176 7.58 -11.07 -15.92
C VAL A 176 7.38 -10.07 -14.79
N SER A 177 6.88 -8.88 -15.14
CA SER A 177 5.85 -8.29 -14.30
C SER A 177 4.85 -9.41 -14.03
N THR A 178 4.97 -10.08 -12.89
CA THR A 178 3.94 -10.99 -12.37
C THR A 178 2.79 -10.11 -11.92
N ASN A 179 2.20 -9.39 -12.87
CA ASN A 179 0.77 -9.33 -12.87
C ASN A 179 0.37 -10.79 -13.08
N ASN A 180 0.16 -11.51 -11.98
CA ASN A 180 -0.98 -12.40 -11.99
C ASN A 180 -2.16 -11.46 -12.31
N ASP A 181 -2.44 -11.23 -13.61
CA ASP A 181 -3.57 -10.37 -14.04
C ASP A 181 -4.87 -10.88 -13.41
N VAL A 182 -4.85 -12.16 -12.99
CA VAL A 182 -5.86 -12.87 -12.22
C VAL A 182 -5.95 -12.46 -10.75
N ALA A 183 -4.82 -12.22 -10.07
CA ALA A 183 -4.80 -12.03 -8.62
C ALA A 183 -5.17 -10.60 -8.22
N ILE A 184 -5.84 -10.46 -7.08
CA ILE A 184 -6.09 -9.16 -6.45
C ILE A 184 -4.82 -8.64 -5.78
N SER A 185 -4.77 -7.32 -5.58
CA SER A 185 -3.75 -6.73 -4.71
C SER A 185 -3.93 -7.26 -3.29
N TYR A 186 -2.83 -7.56 -2.61
CA TYR A 186 -2.88 -8.08 -1.24
C TYR A 186 -3.48 -7.03 -0.28
N ASP A 187 -4.43 -7.48 0.53
CA ASP A 187 -5.03 -6.73 1.62
C ASP A 187 -5.19 -7.65 2.84
N PRO A 188 -4.83 -7.21 4.06
CA PRO A 188 -5.04 -8.00 5.27
C PRO A 188 -6.53 -8.28 5.58
N ASN A 189 -7.47 -7.46 5.10
CA ASN A 189 -8.90 -7.68 5.30
C ASN A 189 -9.60 -7.77 3.94
N ILE A 190 -10.12 -8.95 3.63
CA ILE A 190 -10.80 -9.21 2.35
C ILE A 190 -12.24 -9.59 2.62
N HIS A 191 -13.15 -8.90 1.93
CA HIS A 191 -14.56 -9.25 1.96
C HIS A 191 -14.89 -10.35 0.94
N LEU A 192 -15.63 -11.37 1.34
CA LEU A 192 -16.11 -12.45 0.48
C LEU A 192 -17.62 -12.39 0.35
N SER A 193 -18.10 -12.08 -0.85
CA SER A 193 -19.53 -12.01 -1.16
C SER A 193 -19.97 -13.29 -1.86
N VAL A 194 -20.76 -14.14 -1.19
CA VAL A 194 -21.34 -15.36 -1.77
C VAL A 194 -22.75 -15.07 -2.28
N THR A 195 -22.92 -15.06 -3.60
CA THR A 195 -24.16 -14.61 -4.25
C THR A 195 -24.80 -15.73 -5.06
N LEU A 196 -26.07 -16.02 -4.78
CA LEU A 196 -26.89 -16.91 -5.59
C LEU A 196 -27.71 -16.10 -6.60
N LEU A 197 -27.57 -16.41 -7.89
CA LEU A 197 -28.29 -15.75 -8.97
C LEU A 197 -29.35 -16.71 -9.54
N SER A 198 -30.62 -16.30 -9.45
CA SER A 198 -31.75 -17.01 -10.04
C SER A 198 -32.31 -16.21 -11.22
N GLY A 199 -32.50 -16.86 -12.37
CA GLY A 199 -33.05 -16.19 -13.55
C GLY A 199 -34.55 -15.85 -13.49
N ASP A 200 -35.37 -16.65 -12.80
CA ASP A 200 -36.83 -16.67 -13.03
C ASP A 200 -37.71 -15.92 -12.01
N GLY A 201 -37.14 -15.16 -11.07
CA GLY A 201 -37.94 -14.41 -10.08
C GLY A 201 -38.61 -15.29 -9.02
N ASN A 202 -38.38 -16.61 -9.06
CA ASN A 202 -39.04 -17.55 -8.17
C ASN A 202 -38.39 -17.54 -6.77
N PRO A 203 -39.17 -17.75 -5.69
CA PRO A 203 -38.59 -17.96 -4.37
C PRO A 203 -37.64 -19.17 -4.39
N VAL A 204 -36.43 -18.94 -3.92
CA VAL A 204 -35.37 -19.94 -3.78
C VAL A 204 -34.79 -19.80 -2.37
N ALA A 205 -34.56 -20.93 -1.73
CA ALA A 205 -33.81 -21.01 -0.49
C ALA A 205 -32.61 -21.95 -0.69
N TRP A 206 -31.61 -21.79 0.16
CA TRP A 206 -30.40 -22.61 0.14
C TRP A 206 -29.88 -22.77 1.56
N GLU A 207 -29.29 -23.92 1.84
CA GLU A 207 -28.71 -24.24 3.14
C GLU A 207 -27.24 -23.79 3.19
N ILE A 208 -27.01 -22.49 2.96
CA ILE A 208 -25.65 -21.94 2.84
C ILE A 208 -24.93 -21.81 4.19
N GLU A 209 -25.67 -21.47 5.26
CA GLU A 209 -25.09 -21.27 6.60
C GLU A 209 -24.36 -22.52 7.14
N PRO A 210 -24.97 -23.73 7.16
CA PRO A 210 -24.25 -24.94 7.59
C PRO A 210 -23.08 -25.25 6.65
N THR A 211 -23.29 -25.12 5.32
CA THR A 211 -22.24 -25.38 4.32
C THR A 211 -21.00 -24.47 4.52
N LEU A 212 -21.20 -23.18 4.79
CA LEU A 212 -20.09 -22.25 5.06
C LEU A 212 -19.40 -22.54 6.40
N THR A 213 -20.16 -23.01 7.38
CA THR A 213 -19.61 -23.41 8.68
C THR A 213 -18.68 -24.61 8.52
N ASP A 214 -19.11 -25.63 7.79
CA ASP A 214 -18.41 -26.91 7.74
C ASP A 214 -17.23 -26.90 6.75
N TYR A 215 -17.39 -26.28 5.57
CA TYR A 215 -16.35 -26.30 4.53
C TYR A 215 -15.51 -25.03 4.48
N PHE A 216 -16.12 -23.86 4.69
CA PHE A 216 -15.44 -22.59 4.47
C PHE A 216 -14.77 -22.04 5.74
N SER A 217 -15.26 -22.38 6.93
CA SER A 217 -14.65 -21.93 8.19
C SER A 217 -13.28 -22.56 8.48
N PRO A 218 -13.05 -23.87 8.22
CA PRO A 218 -11.70 -24.43 8.30
C PRO A 218 -10.73 -23.75 7.34
N PHE A 219 -11.17 -23.47 6.12
CA PHE A 219 -10.39 -22.75 5.11
C PHE A 219 -10.01 -21.32 5.58
N ARG A 220 -10.98 -20.56 6.11
CA ARG A 220 -10.70 -19.24 6.70
C ARG A 220 -9.72 -19.32 7.87
N LYS A 221 -9.86 -20.32 8.73
CA LYS A 221 -8.94 -20.52 9.86
C LYS A 221 -7.53 -20.81 9.38
N PHE A 222 -7.39 -21.61 8.33
CA PHE A 222 -6.10 -21.94 7.71
C PHE A 222 -5.40 -20.68 7.14
N LEU A 223 -6.14 -19.80 6.45
CA LEU A 223 -5.62 -18.56 5.89
C LEU A 223 -5.60 -17.37 6.86
N SER A 224 -6.14 -17.49 8.07
CA SER A 224 -6.20 -16.42 9.06
C SER A 224 -4.84 -15.77 9.41
N PRO A 225 -3.68 -16.45 9.33
CA PRO A 225 -2.39 -15.78 9.51
C PRO A 225 -2.02 -14.81 8.39
N LEU A 226 -2.64 -14.94 7.21
CA LEU A 226 -2.40 -14.10 6.03
C LEU A 226 -3.44 -13.01 5.87
N VAL A 227 -4.71 -13.40 5.91
CA VAL A 227 -5.87 -12.57 5.55
C VAL A 227 -7.01 -12.87 6.49
N ASN A 228 -7.68 -11.82 6.94
CA ASN A 228 -8.93 -11.89 7.66
C ASN A 228 -10.11 -11.79 6.68
N PHE A 229 -10.93 -12.83 6.62
CA PHE A 229 -12.07 -12.90 5.72
C PHE A 229 -13.40 -12.61 6.42
N THR A 230 -14.10 -11.58 5.97
CA THR A 230 -15.53 -11.37 6.27
C THR A 230 -16.36 -12.04 5.18
N VAL A 231 -17.48 -12.67 5.54
CA VAL A 231 -18.30 -13.43 4.57
C VAL A 231 -19.74 -12.97 4.68
N ASP A 232 -20.32 -12.51 3.57
CA ASP A 232 -21.74 -12.25 3.43
C ASP A 232 -22.36 -13.18 2.40
N SER A 233 -23.63 -13.53 2.59
CA SER A 233 -24.39 -14.33 1.64
C SER A 233 -25.64 -13.59 1.17
N SER A 234 -25.91 -13.65 -0.13
CA SER A 234 -27.05 -12.96 -0.74
C SER A 234 -27.70 -13.77 -1.85
N ILE A 235 -28.99 -13.52 -2.11
CA ILE A 235 -29.75 -14.14 -3.19
C ILE A 235 -30.33 -13.02 -4.06
N VAL A 236 -30.05 -13.09 -5.36
CA VAL A 236 -30.57 -12.19 -6.39
C VAL A 236 -31.59 -12.97 -7.22
N TYR A 237 -32.87 -12.61 -7.08
CA TYR A 237 -33.97 -13.42 -7.57
C TYR A 237 -34.27 -13.29 -9.07
N HIS A 238 -33.70 -12.33 -9.79
CA HIS A 238 -34.02 -12.13 -11.21
C HIS A 238 -32.81 -11.61 -12.00
N ASN A 239 -31.83 -12.47 -12.18
CA ASN A 239 -30.68 -12.20 -13.02
C ASN A 239 -30.08 -13.52 -13.55
N ASP A 240 -30.11 -13.72 -14.86
CA ASP A 240 -29.51 -14.88 -15.55
C ASP A 240 -28.22 -14.51 -16.32
N LEU A 241 -27.67 -13.32 -16.07
CA LEU A 241 -26.46 -12.76 -16.69
C LEU A 241 -26.47 -12.79 -18.24
N ASN A 242 -27.65 -12.78 -18.87
CA ASN A 242 -27.82 -12.85 -20.32
C ASN A 242 -27.17 -14.09 -20.97
N LEU A 243 -27.02 -15.18 -20.21
CA LEU A 243 -26.34 -16.41 -20.66
C LEU A 243 -27.00 -17.10 -21.85
N HIS A 244 -28.29 -16.83 -22.10
CA HIS A 244 -29.04 -17.34 -23.25
C HIS A 244 -28.41 -16.94 -24.60
N SER A 245 -27.69 -15.82 -24.66
CA SER A 245 -27.01 -15.34 -25.87
C SER A 245 -25.90 -16.28 -26.38
N LEU A 246 -25.35 -17.12 -25.48
CA LEU A 246 -24.21 -18.00 -25.76
C LEU A 246 -24.62 -19.40 -26.26
N ASN A 247 -25.91 -19.74 -26.18
CA ASN A 247 -26.38 -21.10 -26.49
C ASN A 247 -26.28 -21.49 -27.98
N GLY A 248 -25.90 -20.54 -28.86
CA GLY A 248 -25.84 -20.74 -30.31
C GLY A 248 -24.45 -20.71 -30.95
N SER A 249 -23.38 -20.31 -30.24
CA SER A 249 -22.09 -19.98 -30.89
C SER A 249 -20.97 -21.01 -30.68
N CYS A 250 -20.85 -21.64 -29.50
CA CYS A 250 -19.71 -22.52 -29.17
C CYS A 250 -20.07 -23.68 -28.23
N THR A 251 -19.44 -24.85 -28.42
CA THR A 251 -19.59 -26.04 -27.56
C THR A 251 -18.70 -26.02 -26.30
N SER A 252 -17.72 -25.12 -26.26
CA SER A 252 -16.84 -24.86 -25.12
C SER A 252 -16.64 -23.34 -25.05
N VAL A 253 -17.05 -22.74 -23.94
CA VAL A 253 -17.01 -21.29 -23.70
C VAL A 253 -15.84 -21.00 -22.77
N THR A 254 -15.05 -19.98 -23.08
CA THR A 254 -13.98 -19.50 -22.19
C THR A 254 -14.43 -18.27 -21.40
N TRP A 255 -13.70 -17.90 -20.35
CA TRP A 255 -13.95 -16.64 -19.63
C TRP A 255 -13.96 -15.42 -20.57
N PHE A 256 -13.07 -15.39 -21.57
CA PHE A 256 -12.99 -14.27 -22.52
C PHE A 256 -14.32 -14.06 -23.26
N ASP A 257 -14.97 -15.16 -23.67
CA ASP A 257 -16.28 -15.11 -24.32
C ASP A 257 -17.39 -14.66 -23.36
N LEU A 258 -17.35 -15.11 -22.10
CA LEU A 258 -18.31 -14.72 -21.05
C LEU A 258 -18.21 -13.23 -20.72
N SER A 259 -16.99 -12.68 -20.67
CA SER A 259 -16.72 -11.29 -20.33
C SER A 259 -17.37 -10.29 -21.31
N HIS A 260 -17.59 -10.70 -22.55
CA HIS A 260 -18.28 -9.88 -23.55
C HIS A 260 -19.80 -9.86 -23.39
N THR A 261 -20.36 -10.83 -22.66
CA THR A 261 -21.81 -11.03 -22.53
C THR A 261 -22.34 -10.68 -21.14
N ILE A 262 -21.53 -10.86 -20.12
CA ILE A 262 -21.92 -10.72 -18.72
C ILE A 262 -21.57 -9.31 -18.24
N ASP A 263 -22.56 -8.63 -17.66
CA ASP A 263 -22.32 -7.41 -16.88
C ASP A 263 -22.18 -7.75 -15.39
N LEU A 264 -20.97 -7.61 -14.86
CA LEU A 264 -20.65 -7.86 -13.45
C LEU A 264 -20.77 -6.60 -12.58
N SER A 265 -20.96 -5.44 -13.19
CA SER A 265 -21.00 -4.16 -12.46
C SER A 265 -22.21 -4.09 -11.52
N GLU A 266 -23.35 -4.65 -11.94
CA GLU A 266 -24.55 -4.75 -11.10
C GLU A 266 -24.27 -5.54 -9.82
N LEU A 267 -23.57 -6.67 -9.92
CA LEU A 267 -23.26 -7.52 -8.76
C LEU A 267 -22.30 -6.83 -7.79
N SER A 268 -21.30 -6.13 -8.32
CA SER A 268 -20.33 -5.39 -7.49
C SER A 268 -20.92 -4.16 -6.80
N SER A 269 -21.97 -3.55 -7.35
CA SER A 269 -22.57 -2.31 -6.84
C SER A 269 -23.72 -2.53 -5.86
N MET A 270 -24.24 -3.77 -5.77
CA MET A 270 -25.34 -4.13 -4.88
C MET A 270 -24.96 -4.09 -3.40
N ALA A 271 -23.68 -4.22 -3.07
CA ALA A 271 -23.21 -4.31 -1.70
C ALA A 271 -22.09 -3.31 -1.44
N TYR A 272 -22.21 -2.59 -0.31
CA TYR A 272 -21.18 -1.69 0.18
C TYR A 272 -20.49 -2.35 1.35
N TYR A 273 -19.19 -2.58 1.19
CA TYR A 273 -18.34 -3.16 2.22
C TYR A 273 -17.40 -2.08 2.77
N PRO A 274 -17.09 -2.11 4.07
CA PRO A 274 -16.09 -1.22 4.66
C PRO A 274 -14.66 -1.60 4.25
N GLU A 275 -14.42 -2.84 3.84
CA GLU A 275 -13.12 -3.30 3.33
C GLU A 275 -12.82 -2.75 1.93
N ASP A 276 -11.55 -2.44 1.66
CA ASP A 276 -11.11 -1.90 0.37
C ASP A 276 -11.05 -2.97 -0.73
N SER A 277 -10.89 -4.25 -0.33
CA SER A 277 -10.76 -5.40 -1.24
C SER A 277 -11.90 -6.40 -1.03
N ALA A 278 -12.59 -6.75 -2.12
CA ALA A 278 -13.69 -7.71 -2.11
C ALA A 278 -13.56 -8.75 -3.24
N LEU A 279 -13.85 -10.02 -2.93
CA LEU A 279 -13.97 -11.12 -3.90
C LEU A 279 -15.42 -11.62 -3.94
N ASN A 280 -15.92 -11.81 -5.16
CA ASN A 280 -17.29 -12.22 -5.41
C ASN A 280 -17.35 -13.69 -5.85
N LEU A 281 -18.11 -14.50 -5.12
CA LEU A 281 -18.34 -15.91 -5.40
C LEU A 281 -19.80 -16.06 -5.85
N ALA A 282 -20.02 -16.20 -7.15
CA ALA A 282 -21.36 -16.24 -7.73
C ALA A 282 -21.73 -17.66 -8.16
N ILE A 283 -22.93 -18.11 -7.76
CA ILE A 283 -23.55 -19.34 -8.26
C ILE A 283 -24.75 -18.94 -9.11
N VAL A 284 -24.70 -19.26 -10.41
CA VAL A 284 -25.68 -18.82 -11.40
C VAL A 284 -26.54 -19.98 -11.85
N PHE A 285 -27.85 -19.75 -11.80
CA PHE A 285 -28.85 -20.63 -12.40
C PHE A 285 -29.55 -19.92 -13.56
N PRO A 286 -29.56 -20.52 -14.76
CA PRO A 286 -30.16 -19.90 -15.93
C PRO A 286 -31.68 -19.77 -15.78
N SER A 287 -32.28 -18.87 -16.57
CA SER A 287 -33.74 -18.74 -16.63
C SER A 287 -34.36 -19.88 -17.46
N ALA A 288 -35.41 -20.50 -16.92
CA ALA A 288 -36.23 -21.48 -17.62
C ALA A 288 -36.98 -20.88 -18.81
N SER A 289 -37.25 -19.57 -18.78
CA SER A 289 -37.92 -18.86 -19.87
C SER A 289 -37.01 -18.65 -21.09
N SER A 290 -35.73 -18.39 -20.86
CA SER A 290 -34.73 -18.12 -21.90
C SER A 290 -34.02 -19.39 -22.37
N SER A 291 -33.86 -20.39 -21.49
CA SER A 291 -33.12 -21.63 -21.77
C SER A 291 -33.78 -22.87 -21.14
N PRO A 292 -34.93 -23.33 -21.67
CA PRO A 292 -35.68 -24.46 -21.11
C PRO A 292 -34.94 -25.81 -21.20
N ASP A 293 -34.14 -26.02 -22.25
CA ASP A 293 -33.33 -27.23 -22.45
C ASP A 293 -31.93 -27.15 -21.80
N GLY A 294 -31.68 -26.09 -21.03
CA GLY A 294 -30.40 -25.81 -20.39
C GLY A 294 -29.35 -25.19 -21.32
N LEU A 295 -28.15 -24.97 -20.75
CA LEU A 295 -27.02 -24.38 -21.44
C LEU A 295 -26.16 -25.47 -22.10
N ALA A 296 -26.12 -25.50 -23.44
CA ALA A 296 -25.47 -26.57 -24.20
C ALA A 296 -23.93 -26.58 -24.07
N PHE A 297 -23.31 -25.45 -23.72
CA PHE A 297 -21.87 -25.34 -23.52
C PHE A 297 -21.38 -25.92 -22.19
N ILE A 298 -22.29 -26.29 -21.29
CA ILE A 298 -21.96 -26.92 -20.00
C ILE A 298 -21.94 -28.43 -20.21
N ASN A 299 -20.77 -28.90 -20.63
CA ASN A 299 -20.42 -30.31 -20.69
C ASN A 299 -19.88 -30.69 -19.31
N GLY A 300 -20.74 -31.26 -18.46
CA GLY A 300 -20.45 -31.46 -17.04
C GLY A 300 -19.03 -31.96 -16.73
N THR A 301 -18.46 -31.43 -15.66
CA THR A 301 -17.08 -31.73 -15.25
C THR A 301 -16.99 -33.20 -14.78
N ARG A 302 -16.06 -33.97 -15.36
CA ARG A 302 -15.80 -35.37 -14.96
C ARG A 302 -14.73 -35.37 -13.87
N ILE A 303 -15.10 -35.75 -12.65
CA ILE A 303 -14.14 -35.99 -11.56
C ILE A 303 -14.04 -37.51 -11.37
N SER A 304 -12.96 -38.12 -11.86
CA SER A 304 -12.60 -39.55 -11.74
C SER A 304 -13.62 -40.57 -12.30
N ASP A 305 -13.20 -41.83 -12.48
CA ASP A 305 -13.89 -42.90 -13.22
C ASP A 305 -15.25 -43.36 -12.63
N GLU A 306 -15.77 -42.72 -11.58
CA GLU A 306 -17.12 -42.96 -11.04
C GLU A 306 -18.04 -41.77 -11.33
N ILE A 307 -19.12 -42.06 -12.06
CA ILE A 307 -20.02 -41.13 -12.74
C ILE A 307 -20.79 -40.26 -11.73
N THR A 308 -20.23 -39.11 -11.36
CA THR A 308 -21.00 -37.92 -10.99
C THR A 308 -20.76 -36.86 -12.07
N THR A 309 -21.66 -36.79 -13.05
CA THR A 309 -21.67 -35.68 -14.00
C THR A 309 -22.15 -34.45 -13.25
N LEU A 310 -21.23 -33.63 -12.77
CA LEU A 310 -21.58 -32.34 -12.18
C LEU A 310 -22.09 -31.44 -13.31
N ASP A 311 -23.36 -31.03 -13.22
CA ASP A 311 -24.04 -30.22 -14.24
C ASP A 311 -23.61 -28.74 -14.18
N TRP A 312 -22.38 -28.42 -13.78
CA TRP A 312 -21.88 -27.05 -13.65
C TRP A 312 -20.42 -26.92 -14.08
N ASN A 313 -20.06 -25.71 -14.52
CA ASN A 313 -18.69 -25.30 -14.85
C ASN A 313 -18.29 -24.07 -14.02
N SER A 314 -17.05 -24.04 -13.53
CA SER A 314 -16.47 -22.87 -12.84
C SER A 314 -15.66 -22.02 -13.81
N TYR A 315 -15.79 -20.70 -13.71
CA TYR A 315 -15.03 -19.72 -14.45
C TYR A 315 -14.40 -18.73 -13.47
N LEU A 316 -13.08 -18.59 -13.57
CA LEU A 316 -12.32 -17.63 -12.79
C LEU A 316 -12.36 -16.26 -13.47
N VAL A 317 -12.78 -15.24 -12.71
CA VAL A 317 -12.80 -13.85 -13.17
C VAL A 317 -11.63 -13.09 -12.55
N PRO A 318 -10.65 -12.67 -13.36
CA PRO A 318 -9.49 -11.91 -12.89
C PRO A 318 -9.89 -10.72 -12.01
N GLN A 319 -9.25 -10.59 -10.84
CA GLN A 319 -9.44 -9.50 -9.87
C GLN A 319 -10.86 -9.30 -9.33
N TRP A 320 -11.82 -10.15 -9.68
CA TRP A 320 -13.22 -10.03 -9.24
C TRP A 320 -13.67 -11.21 -8.40
N GLY A 321 -13.33 -12.45 -8.80
CA GLY A 321 -13.76 -13.64 -8.08
C GLY A 321 -14.06 -14.84 -8.97
N VAL A 322 -15.09 -15.61 -8.65
CA VAL A 322 -15.42 -16.89 -9.31
C VAL A 322 -16.89 -16.95 -9.65
N ILE A 323 -17.22 -17.45 -10.84
CA ILE A 323 -18.59 -17.66 -11.30
C ILE A 323 -18.77 -19.15 -11.62
N ILE A 324 -19.68 -19.80 -10.90
CA ILE A 324 -20.12 -21.16 -11.18
C ILE A 324 -21.46 -21.08 -11.92
N ILE A 325 -21.51 -21.64 -13.12
CA ILE A 325 -22.72 -21.63 -13.95
C ILE A 325 -23.29 -23.05 -13.99
N ASN A 326 -24.57 -23.17 -13.64
CA ASN A 326 -25.31 -24.43 -13.71
C ASN A 326 -25.95 -24.62 -15.07
N LYS A 327 -26.02 -25.87 -15.54
CA LYS A 327 -26.60 -26.25 -16.82
C LYS A 327 -28.11 -26.05 -16.87
N MET A 328 -28.80 -26.43 -15.80
CA MET A 328 -30.25 -26.49 -15.76
C MET A 328 -30.83 -25.36 -14.90
N PRO A 329 -32.00 -24.82 -15.27
CA PRO A 329 -32.69 -23.83 -14.45
C PRO A 329 -33.24 -24.46 -13.16
N LEU A 330 -33.40 -23.63 -12.13
CA LEU A 330 -34.00 -24.06 -10.87
C LEU A 330 -35.49 -24.33 -11.02
N LYS A 331 -35.97 -25.39 -10.36
CA LYS A 331 -37.41 -25.62 -10.19
C LYS A 331 -37.99 -24.56 -9.25
N PRO A 332 -39.25 -24.12 -9.47
CA PRO A 332 -39.88 -23.12 -8.60
C PRO A 332 -39.99 -23.64 -7.17
N ASN A 333 -39.70 -22.78 -6.18
CA ASN A 333 -39.69 -23.10 -4.74
C ASN A 333 -38.72 -24.23 -4.37
N SER A 334 -37.57 -24.30 -5.05
CA SER A 334 -36.51 -25.26 -4.71
C SER A 334 -35.72 -24.80 -3.49
N VAL A 335 -35.25 -25.79 -2.72
CA VAL A 335 -34.27 -25.60 -1.65
C VAL A 335 -32.99 -26.30 -2.10
N ILE A 336 -31.89 -25.56 -2.14
CA ILE A 336 -30.57 -26.11 -2.48
C ILE A 336 -29.97 -26.72 -1.20
N SER A 337 -29.71 -28.03 -1.27
CA SER A 337 -29.13 -28.83 -0.19
C SER A 337 -27.64 -28.58 -0.03
N GLU A 338 -27.12 -28.83 1.16
CA GLU A 338 -25.69 -28.81 1.48
C GLU A 338 -24.85 -29.70 0.55
N ASP A 339 -25.26 -30.96 0.33
CA ASP A 339 -24.59 -31.92 -0.55
C ASP A 339 -24.36 -31.38 -1.98
N TYR A 340 -25.23 -30.49 -2.45
CA TYR A 340 -25.11 -29.89 -3.77
C TYR A 340 -24.12 -28.70 -3.80
N LEU A 341 -24.00 -27.98 -2.68
CA LEU A 341 -23.10 -26.84 -2.53
C LEU A 341 -21.66 -27.26 -2.18
N GLU A 342 -21.48 -28.40 -1.50
CA GLU A 342 -20.18 -28.95 -1.10
C GLU A 342 -19.12 -28.90 -2.22
N PRO A 343 -19.33 -29.51 -3.41
CA PRO A 343 -18.29 -29.54 -4.45
C PRO A 343 -18.03 -28.15 -5.06
N MET A 344 -19.01 -27.23 -4.98
CA MET A 344 -18.82 -25.84 -5.39
C MET A 344 -17.96 -25.06 -4.39
N MET A 345 -18.13 -25.30 -3.09
CA MET A 345 -17.32 -24.66 -2.05
C MET A 345 -15.86 -25.09 -2.14
N TYR A 346 -15.58 -26.37 -2.40
CA TYR A 346 -14.22 -26.85 -2.63
C TYR A 346 -13.56 -26.15 -3.83
N ARG A 347 -14.33 -25.97 -4.91
CA ARG A 347 -13.85 -25.25 -6.08
C ARG A 347 -13.55 -23.79 -5.76
N PHE A 348 -14.44 -23.10 -5.05
CA PHE A 348 -14.21 -21.73 -4.60
C PHE A 348 -12.94 -21.61 -3.74
N ALA A 349 -12.74 -22.51 -2.78
CA ALA A 349 -11.53 -22.49 -1.95
C ALA A 349 -10.25 -22.63 -2.79
N THR A 350 -10.25 -23.53 -3.78
CA THR A 350 -9.12 -23.73 -4.70
C THR A 350 -8.86 -22.48 -5.56
N ASP A 351 -9.92 -21.91 -6.13
CA ASP A 351 -9.83 -20.72 -6.98
C ASP A 351 -9.41 -19.47 -6.18
N ILE A 352 -9.75 -19.38 -4.88
CA ILE A 352 -9.29 -18.30 -4.00
C ILE A 352 -7.76 -18.33 -3.83
N PHE A 353 -7.11 -19.49 -3.75
CA PHE A 353 -5.64 -19.54 -3.72
C PHE A 353 -5.04 -18.84 -4.96
N GLN A 354 -5.63 -19.05 -6.13
CA GLN A 354 -5.19 -18.41 -7.36
C GLN A 354 -5.50 -16.90 -7.35
N LEU A 355 -6.65 -16.48 -6.84
CA LEU A 355 -7.03 -15.05 -6.73
C LEU A 355 -6.20 -14.28 -5.72
N LEU A 356 -5.70 -14.94 -4.67
CA LEU A 356 -4.74 -14.35 -3.73
C LEU A 356 -3.31 -14.32 -4.29
N GLY A 357 -3.08 -14.96 -5.43
CA GLY A 357 -1.75 -15.08 -6.03
C GLY A 357 -0.83 -16.10 -5.34
N LEU A 358 -1.41 -17.04 -4.57
CA LEU A 358 -0.66 -18.13 -3.92
C LEU A 358 -0.22 -19.20 -4.93
N THR A 359 -0.90 -19.29 -6.08
CA THR A 359 -0.56 -20.24 -7.15
C THR A 359 -0.45 -19.54 -8.50
N GLU A 360 0.50 -20.00 -9.32
CA GLU A 360 0.62 -19.59 -10.72
C GLU A 360 0.03 -20.70 -11.61
N GLY A 361 -1.23 -20.53 -12.00
CA GLY A 361 -1.93 -21.44 -12.92
C GLY A 361 -2.51 -22.71 -12.27
N SER A 362 -2.64 -23.78 -13.05
CA SER A 362 -3.25 -25.06 -12.64
C SER A 362 -2.28 -26.02 -11.95
N GLN A 363 -1.20 -25.52 -11.34
CA GLN A 363 -0.30 -26.37 -10.57
C GLN A 363 -1.02 -26.80 -9.29
N ASP A 364 -1.13 -28.12 -9.09
CA ASP A 364 -1.64 -28.66 -7.84
C ASP A 364 -0.77 -28.12 -6.69
N LEU A 365 -1.41 -27.64 -5.63
CA LEU A 365 -0.76 -27.18 -4.41
C LEU A 365 -0.05 -28.36 -3.73
N LEU A 366 1.18 -28.67 -4.15
CA LEU A 366 1.95 -29.79 -3.61
C LEU A 366 2.17 -29.66 -2.09
N SER A 367 2.21 -28.42 -1.57
CA SER A 367 2.36 -28.16 -0.13
C SER A 367 1.84 -26.77 0.26
N PRO A 368 0.55 -26.62 0.63
CA PRO A 368 -0.07 -25.32 0.86
C PRO A 368 0.55 -24.54 2.04
N TYR A 369 1.07 -25.21 3.07
CA TYR A 369 1.75 -24.56 4.19
C TYR A 369 3.06 -23.86 3.78
N ILE A 370 3.87 -24.51 2.95
CA ILE A 370 5.14 -23.95 2.45
C ILE A 370 4.84 -22.75 1.55
N THR A 371 3.86 -22.88 0.65
CA THR A 371 3.41 -21.80 -0.23
C THR A 371 2.92 -20.58 0.55
N ILE A 372 2.16 -20.79 1.63
CA ILE A 372 1.71 -19.72 2.52
C ILE A 372 2.89 -18.98 3.15
N ASP A 373 3.91 -19.71 3.62
CA ASP A 373 5.06 -19.06 4.23
C ASP A 373 5.90 -18.31 3.21
N SER A 374 6.07 -18.85 2.00
CA SER A 374 6.72 -18.15 0.89
C SER A 374 5.95 -16.86 0.57
N PHE A 375 4.63 -16.94 0.52
CA PHE A 375 3.78 -15.77 0.32
C PHE A 375 3.96 -14.73 1.43
N LYS A 376 3.96 -15.12 2.72
CA LYS A 376 4.25 -14.18 3.82
C LYS A 376 5.54 -13.40 3.57
N ARG A 377 6.62 -14.11 3.23
CA ARG A 377 7.93 -13.52 2.99
C ARG A 377 7.92 -12.54 1.81
N LEU A 378 7.32 -12.94 0.70
CA LEU A 378 7.19 -12.09 -0.48
C LEU A 378 6.30 -10.87 -0.21
N THR A 379 5.17 -11.05 0.47
CA THR A 379 4.25 -9.97 0.86
C THR A 379 4.91 -8.97 1.80
N ILE A 380 5.72 -9.41 2.77
CA ILE A 380 6.47 -8.50 3.64
C ILE A 380 7.40 -7.60 2.81
N LEU A 381 8.13 -8.18 1.85
CA LEU A 381 9.03 -7.41 0.97
C LEU A 381 8.24 -6.44 0.06
N GLN A 382 7.10 -6.87 -0.48
CA GLN A 382 6.21 -6.01 -1.27
C GLN A 382 5.65 -4.85 -0.44
N ASN A 383 5.23 -5.10 0.79
CA ASN A 383 4.75 -4.07 1.71
C ASN A 383 5.83 -3.06 2.08
N LEU A 384 7.07 -3.52 2.30
CA LEU A 384 8.23 -2.66 2.53
C LEU A 384 8.51 -1.75 1.32
N ASP A 385 8.41 -2.30 0.11
CA ASP A 385 8.58 -1.53 -1.12
C ASP A 385 7.45 -0.51 -1.31
N LYS A 386 6.18 -0.95 -1.21
CA LYS A 386 4.99 -0.09 -1.28
C LYS A 386 5.07 1.05 -0.28
N ALA A 387 5.42 0.76 0.97
CA ALA A 387 5.58 1.78 2.01
C ALA A 387 6.67 2.81 1.66
N THR A 388 7.81 2.35 1.13
CA THR A 388 8.90 3.23 0.69
C THR A 388 8.45 4.14 -0.46
N GLU A 389 7.71 3.61 -1.44
CA GLU A 389 7.15 4.38 -2.55
C GLU A 389 6.09 5.39 -2.11
N THR A 390 5.21 5.03 -1.16
CA THR A 390 4.23 5.95 -0.59
C THR A 390 4.91 7.08 0.18
N LEU A 391 5.93 6.79 1.00
CA LEU A 391 6.71 7.81 1.70
C LEU A 391 7.46 8.72 0.72
N TRP A 392 8.02 8.16 -0.34
CA TRP A 392 8.67 8.95 -1.38
C TRP A 392 7.68 9.84 -2.14
N SER A 393 6.49 9.34 -2.41
CA SER A 393 5.41 10.11 -3.03
C SER A 393 4.95 11.26 -2.13
N LEU A 394 4.86 11.03 -0.82
CA LEU A 394 4.63 12.09 0.18
C LEU A 394 5.73 13.16 0.13
N VAL A 395 7.00 12.75 0.10
CA VAL A 395 8.14 13.67 0.01
C VAL A 395 8.08 14.50 -1.27
N LYS A 396 7.88 13.87 -2.44
CA LYS A 396 7.73 14.58 -3.72
C LYS A 396 6.60 15.60 -3.70
N LEU A 397 5.44 15.19 -3.18
CA LEU A 397 4.25 16.04 -3.07
C LEU A 397 4.51 17.26 -2.17
N THR A 398 5.15 17.05 -1.01
CA THR A 398 5.49 18.16 -0.09
C THR A 398 6.62 19.06 -0.62
N GLN A 399 7.51 18.55 -1.47
CA GLN A 399 8.53 19.35 -2.15
C GLN A 399 7.93 20.19 -3.30
N GLN A 400 6.99 19.63 -4.05
CA GLN A 400 6.31 20.34 -5.15
C GLN A 400 5.37 21.42 -4.63
N PHE A 401 4.65 21.15 -3.54
CA PHE A 401 3.69 22.09 -2.94
C PHE A 401 4.21 22.64 -1.61
N GLN A 402 5.17 23.58 -1.67
CA GLN A 402 5.80 24.19 -0.48
C GLN A 402 4.81 24.95 0.43
N GLY A 403 3.64 25.33 -0.08
CA GLY A 403 2.56 25.97 0.67
C GLY A 403 1.63 24.99 1.40
N MET A 404 1.83 23.68 1.23
CA MET A 404 1.02 22.65 1.88
C MET A 404 1.31 22.56 3.37
N SER A 405 0.25 22.43 4.17
CA SER A 405 0.38 22.16 5.60
C SER A 405 0.87 20.73 5.84
N ILE A 406 1.77 20.56 6.82
CA ILE A 406 2.17 19.23 7.29
C ILE A 406 1.82 19.19 8.78
N PRO A 407 0.70 18.53 9.15
CA PRO A 407 0.30 18.33 10.53
C PRO A 407 1.35 17.56 11.32
N ARG A 408 1.32 17.69 12.65
CA ARG A 408 2.20 16.89 13.54
C ARG A 408 1.91 15.40 13.40
N GLU A 409 0.63 15.03 13.30
CA GLU A 409 0.20 13.63 13.13
C GLU A 409 0.87 12.97 11.91
N VAL A 410 1.02 13.69 10.79
CA VAL A 410 1.70 13.17 9.60
C VAL A 410 3.17 12.91 9.88
N SER A 411 3.84 13.83 10.56
CA SER A 411 5.24 13.65 10.94
C SER A 411 5.42 12.49 11.93
N ASP A 412 4.52 12.36 12.90
CA ASP A 412 4.54 11.30 13.90
C ASP A 412 4.31 9.93 13.23
N ASN A 413 3.30 9.81 12.36
CA ASN A 413 3.04 8.61 11.57
C ASN A 413 4.25 8.22 10.69
N VAL A 414 4.94 9.20 10.08
CA VAL A 414 6.14 8.93 9.26
C VAL A 414 7.29 8.42 10.12
N ILE A 415 7.51 8.99 11.31
CA ILE A 415 8.56 8.52 12.23
C ILE A 415 8.25 7.10 12.70
N GLU A 416 7.00 6.83 13.08
CA GLU A 416 6.53 5.52 13.51
C GLU A 416 6.65 4.48 12.39
N ALA A 417 6.26 4.82 11.16
CA ALA A 417 6.45 3.97 10.00
C ALA A 417 7.92 3.61 9.78
N LEU A 418 8.84 4.57 9.91
CA LEU A 418 10.27 4.28 9.76
C LEU A 418 10.81 3.39 10.90
N ASP A 419 10.29 3.53 12.12
CA ASP A 419 10.64 2.65 13.24
C ASP A 419 10.13 1.22 13.02
N LEU A 420 8.87 1.06 12.59
CA LEU A 420 8.32 -0.26 12.21
C LEU A 420 9.13 -0.91 11.10
N ARG A 421 9.56 -0.14 10.08
CA ARG A 421 10.43 -0.66 9.02
C ARG A 421 11.72 -1.23 9.59
N LEU A 422 12.38 -0.53 10.53
CA LEU A 422 13.60 -1.01 11.17
C LEU A 422 13.34 -2.28 11.98
N GLN A 423 12.24 -2.33 12.74
CA GLN A 423 11.86 -3.54 13.50
C GLN A 423 11.63 -4.74 12.57
N ILE A 424 10.98 -4.56 11.42
CA ILE A 424 10.79 -5.62 10.43
C ILE A 424 12.16 -6.11 9.91
N ILE A 425 13.07 -5.20 9.56
CA ILE A 425 14.40 -5.54 9.06
C ILE A 425 15.20 -6.34 10.08
N ASP A 426 15.15 -5.95 11.35
CA ASP A 426 15.79 -6.67 12.44
C ASP A 426 15.22 -8.10 12.60
N LEU A 427 13.96 -8.34 12.25
CA LEU A 427 13.38 -9.69 12.22
C LEU A 427 13.82 -10.47 10.97
N LEU A 428 13.86 -9.84 9.79
CA LEU A 428 14.23 -10.50 8.52
C LEU A 428 15.70 -10.90 8.47
N ASN A 429 16.57 -10.09 9.05
CA ASN A 429 18.02 -10.26 9.01
C ASN A 429 18.56 -11.19 10.11
N ASP A 430 17.74 -11.57 11.09
CA ASP A 430 18.19 -12.35 12.24
C ASP A 430 18.21 -13.86 11.93
N PRO A 431 19.40 -14.49 11.90
CA PRO A 431 19.54 -15.92 11.63
C PRO A 431 18.84 -16.83 12.65
N GLY A 432 18.65 -16.35 13.88
CA GLY A 432 18.02 -17.12 14.95
C GLY A 432 16.50 -17.01 14.98
N LYS A 433 15.89 -16.16 14.14
CA LYS A 433 14.45 -15.88 14.15
C LYS A 433 13.85 -16.18 12.79
N GLY A 434 13.05 -17.24 12.69
CA GLY A 434 12.38 -17.55 11.43
C GLY A 434 11.33 -18.65 11.53
N GLY A 435 10.72 -18.80 12.70
CA GLY A 435 9.54 -19.65 12.86
C GLY A 435 8.26 -18.87 12.60
N ASP A 436 7.14 -19.58 12.56
CA ASP A 436 5.82 -19.02 12.23
C ASP A 436 5.42 -17.78 13.01
N ILE A 437 5.72 -17.78 14.31
CA ILE A 437 5.35 -16.67 15.19
C ILE A 437 6.07 -15.40 14.75
N VAL A 438 7.34 -15.53 14.35
CA VAL A 438 8.17 -14.42 13.87
C VAL A 438 7.65 -13.93 12.53
N TRP A 439 7.39 -14.82 11.57
CA TRP A 439 6.89 -14.45 10.25
C TRP A 439 5.50 -13.83 10.30
N ASN A 440 4.60 -14.37 11.12
CA ASN A 440 3.26 -13.79 11.32
C ASN A 440 3.35 -12.40 11.95
N ASN A 441 4.25 -12.20 12.93
CA ASN A 441 4.49 -10.89 13.52
C ASN A 441 5.09 -9.92 12.48
N ALA A 442 6.10 -10.34 11.72
CA ALA A 442 6.69 -9.52 10.66
C ALA A 442 5.66 -9.10 9.61
N LEU A 443 4.76 -10.00 9.21
CA LEU A 443 3.65 -9.68 8.31
C LEU A 443 2.69 -8.65 8.93
N HIS A 444 2.30 -8.84 10.19
CA HIS A 444 1.45 -7.87 10.90
C HIS A 444 2.09 -6.47 10.94
N LEU A 445 3.35 -6.38 11.34
CA LEU A 445 4.10 -5.11 11.35
C LEU A 445 4.19 -4.50 9.95
N SER A 446 4.36 -5.33 8.90
CA SER A 446 4.41 -4.84 7.51
C SER A 446 3.06 -4.28 7.04
N ASN A 447 1.94 -4.85 7.50
CA ASN A 447 0.60 -4.36 7.20
C ASN A 447 0.33 -3.03 7.91
N GLU A 448 0.74 -2.93 9.18
CA GLU A 448 0.64 -1.71 9.97
C GLU A 448 1.50 -0.57 9.38
N LEU A 449 2.71 -0.91 8.90
CA LEU A 449 3.60 0.02 8.20
C LEU A 449 2.90 0.65 6.98
N VAL A 450 2.33 -0.16 6.09
CA VAL A 450 1.62 0.34 4.90
C VAL A 450 0.45 1.23 5.32
N LYS A 451 -0.34 0.81 6.31
CA LYS A 451 -1.48 1.58 6.82
C LYS A 451 -1.06 2.94 7.39
N LEU A 452 0.03 3.01 8.14
CA LEU A 452 0.55 4.28 8.68
C LEU A 452 1.06 5.20 7.58
N CYS A 453 1.75 4.66 6.58
CA CYS A 453 2.20 5.40 5.40
C CYS A 453 1.02 5.98 4.60
N GLU A 454 -0.01 5.19 4.34
CA GLU A 454 -1.22 5.63 3.64
C GLU A 454 -2.00 6.66 4.47
N LYS A 455 -2.14 6.44 5.79
CA LYS A 455 -2.75 7.42 6.70
C LYS A 455 -2.01 8.75 6.71
N ALA A 456 -0.68 8.72 6.64
CA ALA A 456 0.14 9.92 6.53
C ALA A 456 -0.04 10.62 5.17
N PHE A 457 -0.07 9.86 4.07
CA PHE A 457 -0.20 10.38 2.72
C PHE A 457 -1.59 10.98 2.42
N PHE A 458 -2.66 10.31 2.85
CA PHE A 458 -4.05 10.71 2.61
C PHE A 458 -4.64 11.58 3.73
N ASN A 459 -3.82 12.17 4.60
CA ASN A 459 -4.32 13.02 5.66
C ASN A 459 -5.10 14.24 5.09
N GLY A 460 -6.36 14.38 5.48
CA GLY A 460 -7.27 15.37 4.91
C GLY A 460 -6.80 16.82 5.08
N GLU A 461 -6.07 17.15 6.15
CA GLU A 461 -5.59 18.52 6.39
C GLU A 461 -4.52 18.95 5.35
N MET A 462 -3.72 18.00 4.86
CA MET A 462 -2.70 18.26 3.84
C MET A 462 -3.34 18.71 2.52
N VAL A 463 -4.41 18.03 2.11
CA VAL A 463 -5.10 18.29 0.83
C VAL A 463 -5.94 19.55 0.92
N GLN A 464 -6.65 19.78 2.03
CA GLN A 464 -7.56 20.90 2.19
C GLN A 464 -6.87 22.27 2.10
N GLN A 465 -5.67 22.42 2.66
CA GLN A 465 -4.99 23.73 2.69
C GLN A 465 -4.35 24.12 1.36
N ASN A 466 -4.14 23.17 0.44
CA ASN A 466 -3.63 23.48 -0.90
C ASN A 466 -4.64 24.32 -1.74
N PHE A 467 -5.93 24.25 -1.41
CA PHE A 467 -6.99 25.00 -2.09
C PHE A 467 -7.06 26.48 -1.70
N PHE A 468 -6.19 26.97 -0.80
CA PHE A 468 -6.08 28.40 -0.47
C PHE A 468 -4.78 28.99 -1.02
N PRO A 469 -4.75 29.44 -2.29
CA PRO A 469 -3.62 30.19 -2.84
C PRO A 469 -3.19 31.33 -1.93
N GLN A 470 -1.88 31.47 -1.70
CA GLN A 470 -1.31 32.57 -0.93
C GLN A 470 -1.70 33.95 -1.49
N GLU A 471 -2.03 34.01 -2.79
CA GLU A 471 -2.55 35.19 -3.47
C GLU A 471 -3.88 35.68 -2.89
N HIS A 472 -4.79 34.77 -2.54
CA HIS A 472 -6.06 35.12 -1.90
C HIS A 472 -5.85 35.58 -0.46
N MET A 473 -4.90 34.98 0.26
CA MET A 473 -4.51 35.44 1.58
C MET A 473 -4.03 36.90 1.51
N ILE A 474 -3.14 37.22 0.57
CA ILE A 474 -2.68 38.60 0.34
C ILE A 474 -3.85 39.51 -0.02
N ALA A 475 -4.75 39.09 -0.91
CA ALA A 475 -5.91 39.88 -1.31
C ALA A 475 -6.87 40.19 -0.15
N VAL A 476 -7.00 39.30 0.83
CA VAL A 476 -7.82 39.51 2.05
C VAL A 476 -7.12 40.46 3.04
N TYR A 477 -5.79 40.38 3.19
CA TYR A 477 -5.06 41.23 4.14
C TYR A 477 -4.63 42.59 3.58
N LEU A 478 -4.49 42.74 2.26
CA LEU A 478 -4.06 43.98 1.60
C LEU A 478 -4.98 45.19 1.90
N PRO A 479 -6.32 45.08 1.94
CA PRO A 479 -7.21 46.18 2.32
C PRO A 479 -6.99 46.69 3.75
N LEU A 480 -6.52 45.82 4.66
CA LEU A 480 -6.27 46.18 6.07
C LEU A 480 -4.84 46.72 6.25
N LEU A 481 -3.83 46.02 5.71
CA LEU A 481 -2.42 46.38 5.86
C LEU A 481 -1.99 47.51 4.93
N GLY A 482 -2.57 47.62 3.74
CA GLY A 482 -2.21 48.62 2.72
C GLY A 482 -2.37 50.07 3.22
N PRO A 483 -3.53 50.47 3.78
CA PRO A 483 -3.73 51.81 4.32
C PRO A 483 -2.78 52.11 5.50
N ILE A 484 -2.57 51.14 6.40
CA ILE A 484 -1.66 51.30 7.54
C ILE A 484 -0.22 51.50 7.05
N SER A 485 0.22 50.69 6.09
CA SER A 485 1.54 50.78 5.47
C SER A 485 1.74 52.14 4.80
N ALA A 486 0.74 52.62 4.05
CA ALA A 486 0.79 53.90 3.36
C ALA A 486 0.88 55.06 4.35
N VAL A 487 0.05 55.07 5.40
CA VAL A 487 0.06 56.11 6.44
C VAL A 487 1.40 56.13 7.19
N MET A 488 1.96 54.96 7.52
CA MET A 488 3.27 54.86 8.17
C MET A 488 4.39 55.37 7.27
N PHE A 489 4.37 55.03 5.98
CA PHE A 489 5.35 55.47 5.00
C PHE A 489 5.30 56.98 4.76
N PHE A 490 4.12 57.53 4.45
CA PHE A 490 3.95 58.97 4.21
C PHE A 490 4.17 59.79 5.48
N GLY A 491 3.76 59.27 6.65
CA GLY A 491 4.05 59.87 7.95
C GLY A 491 5.55 60.00 8.20
N PHE A 492 6.30 58.92 7.99
CA PHE A 492 7.76 58.92 8.11
C PHE A 492 8.44 59.85 7.09
N TYR A 493 8.01 59.79 5.83
CA TYR A 493 8.53 60.64 4.75
C TYR A 493 8.34 62.15 5.05
N ASN A 494 7.16 62.53 5.53
CA ASN A 494 6.88 63.92 5.90
C ASN A 494 7.72 64.39 7.10
N VAL A 495 7.90 63.54 8.11
CA VAL A 495 8.76 63.82 9.29
C VAL A 495 10.24 63.95 8.88
N MET A 496 10.71 63.18 7.91
CA MET A 496 12.07 63.35 7.35
C MET A 496 12.22 64.67 6.58
N LYS A 497 11.21 65.04 5.77
CA LYS A 497 11.20 66.24 4.91
C LYS A 497 11.01 67.56 5.67
N GLU A 498 10.62 67.52 6.94
CA GLU A 498 10.34 68.69 7.82
C GLU A 498 11.54 69.65 8.04
N LYS A 499 12.70 69.43 7.41
CA LYS A 499 13.85 70.34 7.46
C LYS A 499 13.85 71.48 6.41
N ASN A 500 13.00 71.46 5.38
CA ASN A 500 13.11 72.42 4.27
C ASN A 500 12.06 73.54 4.19
N GLN A 501 11.02 73.57 5.04
CA GLN A 501 9.98 74.62 4.94
C GLN A 501 10.28 75.90 5.76
N LYS A 502 11.09 75.84 6.82
CA LYS A 502 11.48 77.05 7.57
C LYS A 502 12.48 77.94 6.82
N SER A 503 13.25 77.40 5.86
CA SER A 503 14.16 78.21 5.04
C SER A 503 13.44 79.01 3.94
N LYS A 504 12.28 78.55 3.46
CA LYS A 504 11.49 79.28 2.46
C LYS A 504 10.68 80.43 3.07
N LYS A 505 10.17 80.28 4.30
CA LYS A 505 9.40 81.35 4.97
C LYS A 505 10.26 82.55 5.37
N ASN A 506 11.51 82.30 5.77
CA ASN A 506 12.47 83.36 6.09
C ASN A 506 13.04 84.09 4.85
N GLY A 507 12.91 83.51 3.65
CA GLY A 507 13.30 84.16 2.39
C GLY A 507 12.29 85.23 1.97
N THR A 508 11.00 84.89 2.02
CA THR A 508 9.91 85.81 1.64
C THR A 508 9.75 86.96 2.64
N GLU A 509 9.96 86.74 3.95
CA GLU A 509 9.95 87.83 4.94
C GLU A 509 11.16 88.78 4.80
N ARG A 510 12.31 88.30 4.30
CA ARG A 510 13.50 89.13 4.04
C ARG A 510 13.37 89.96 2.77
N GLU A 511 12.72 89.45 1.72
CA GLU A 511 12.44 90.22 0.50
C GLU A 511 11.42 91.33 0.78
N VAL A 512 10.32 91.04 1.48
CA VAL A 512 9.32 92.05 1.86
C VAL A 512 9.88 93.09 2.84
N ALA A 513 10.85 92.71 3.69
CA ALA A 513 11.55 93.65 4.56
C ALA A 513 12.54 94.55 3.81
N LYS A 514 13.21 94.04 2.76
CA LYS A 514 14.09 94.84 1.89
C LYS A 514 13.30 95.84 1.05
N GLU A 515 12.20 95.42 0.44
CA GLU A 515 11.34 96.30 -0.37
C GLU A 515 10.78 97.47 0.47
N LYS A 516 10.39 97.21 1.72
CA LYS A 516 9.96 98.25 2.67
C LYS A 516 11.08 99.17 3.15
N LEU A 517 12.34 98.72 3.10
CA LEU A 517 13.49 99.53 3.47
C LEU A 517 13.90 100.46 2.32
N GLU A 518 13.88 99.95 1.09
CA GLU A 518 14.16 100.71 -0.14
C GLU A 518 13.08 101.78 -0.40
N LEU A 519 11.80 101.48 -0.15
CA LEU A 519 10.71 102.48 -0.19
C LEU A 519 10.88 103.59 0.87
N LYS A 520 11.42 103.26 2.05
CA LYS A 520 11.72 104.25 3.10
C LYS A 520 12.94 105.10 2.80
N GLU A 521 13.95 104.56 2.12
CA GLU A 521 15.11 105.34 1.65
C GLU A 521 14.73 106.25 0.49
N ALA A 522 13.91 105.79 -0.46
CA ALA A 522 13.40 106.61 -1.55
C ALA A 522 12.51 107.79 -1.06
N GLN A 523 11.70 107.56 -0.02
CA GLN A 523 10.91 108.63 0.62
C GLN A 523 11.76 109.62 1.44
N LYS A 524 12.93 109.21 1.94
CA LYS A 524 13.88 110.11 2.63
C LYS A 524 14.69 110.98 1.67
N LEU A 525 15.00 110.49 0.47
CA LEU A 525 15.72 111.26 -0.56
C LEU A 525 14.86 112.35 -1.21
N HIS A 526 13.53 112.21 -1.23
CA HIS A 526 12.62 113.23 -1.75
C HIS A 526 12.18 114.30 -0.74
N ALA A 527 12.65 114.25 0.52
CA ALA A 527 12.23 115.16 1.59
C ALA A 527 13.31 116.18 2.01
N ILE A 528 14.42 116.31 1.27
CA ILE A 528 15.57 117.17 1.65
C ILE A 528 15.90 118.25 0.59
N ASP A 529 15.17 118.35 -0.52
CA ASP A 529 15.41 119.41 -1.53
C ASP A 529 14.11 120.17 -1.83
N GLY A 530 13.81 121.17 -0.99
CA GLY A 530 12.58 121.95 -1.12
C GLY A 530 12.42 123.10 -0.13
N GLU A 531 13.51 123.77 0.28
CA GLU A 531 13.49 125.12 0.86
C GLU A 531 14.75 125.87 0.40
N ASP A 532 14.67 126.60 -0.72
CA ASP A 532 15.27 127.92 -0.96
C ASP A 532 15.00 128.38 -2.44
N GLU A 533 14.90 129.70 -2.64
CA GLU A 533 14.14 130.44 -3.66
C GLU A 533 14.66 130.47 -5.13
N LEU A 534 13.71 130.82 -6.04
CA LEU A 534 13.78 131.42 -7.40
C LEU A 534 14.20 130.58 -8.62
#